data_AF-A0ABD6WLD2-F1
#
_entry.id   AF-A0ABD6WLD2-F1
#
_cell.length_a   1.000
_cell.length_b   1.000
_cell.length_c   1.000
_cell.angle_alpha   90.00
_cell.angle_beta   90.00
_cell.angle_gamma   90.00
#
_symmetry.space_group_name_H-M   'P 1'
#
loop_
_entity.id
_entity.type
_entity.pdbx_description
1 polymer ?
#
loop_
_entity_poly.entity_id
_entity_poly.type
_entity_poly.pdbx_seq_one_letter_code
_entity_poly.pdbx_strand_id
1 'polypeptide(L)'
;MQAGDTDPLERLRADEAQQRALDAGQADADEDVRTGHERAHRGQQSVEGDEVLDREDVVGLEPCGLREGEDVVGREDGHGAVTPEEPVHAVEDHELSVRVVAAAESEIAVRNPPPRRVTTPSKSPASSASTIENRVTRPRGAEEVGTRPVCRTGAIGSRRGTRSVVRACLGTMNEHLPWAVAAALLLALLITVVTGRRRRAAARAAAEQAAEEASEEHQRTIAERDRSHEVALKALTRRHETERDLGRTELETAQEEAEQTRDALARTWRSEAVSHTLIREACASAGLSGVLATNVVFVPVEARTTRRFLAQIDHLLLTRYGALIIEAKYWQGVVFDGVRPGTVHPSYGVLVDEDALPEAFAVQIAPGTASRWTVRTHVEQHVPARQVRIQAARLKEHLALQGLPTPWFETAVLYSHPDVRTYAPGWQGTGAARTRIMTGLDELTDALADLARRPGTTIEEDAWRELSGFLAGCGGHVEPVGPIRA
;
A
#
# COMPACT_ATOMS: atom_id res chain seq x y z
N MET A 1 -52.37 38.58 -29.94
CA MET A 1 -51.61 37.31 -29.90
C MET A 1 -51.28 37.05 -28.44
N GLN A 2 -52.01 36.15 -27.78
CA GLN A 2 -51.66 35.67 -26.44
C GLN A 2 -50.76 34.45 -26.63
N ALA A 3 -49.52 34.54 -26.14
CA ALA A 3 -48.64 33.40 -25.99
C ALA A 3 -49.11 32.63 -24.75
N GLY A 4 -49.47 31.36 -24.94
CA GLY A 4 -49.95 30.48 -23.90
C GLY A 4 -48.84 30.13 -22.92
N ASP A 5 -49.15 30.34 -21.64
CA ASP A 5 -48.34 29.94 -20.50
C ASP A 5 -48.49 28.42 -20.33
N THR A 6 -47.53 27.65 -20.83
CA THR A 6 -47.50 26.19 -20.62
C THR A 6 -47.09 25.89 -19.18
N ASP A 7 -47.90 25.07 -18.53
CA ASP A 7 -47.73 24.57 -17.16
C ASP A 7 -46.27 24.09 -16.92
N PRO A 8 -45.58 24.59 -15.88
CA PRO A 8 -44.25 24.14 -15.49
C PRO A 8 -44.11 22.62 -15.36
N LEU A 9 -45.18 21.91 -15.01
CA LEU A 9 -45.18 20.45 -14.91
C LEU A 9 -45.13 19.74 -16.26
N GLU A 10 -45.63 20.36 -17.34
CA GLU A 10 -45.48 19.81 -18.69
C GLU A 10 -44.06 19.97 -19.21
N ARG A 11 -43.35 21.05 -18.86
CA ARG A 11 -41.92 21.20 -19.18
C ARG A 11 -41.07 20.15 -18.48
N LEU A 12 -41.33 19.89 -17.20
CA LEU A 12 -40.60 18.87 -16.44
C LEU A 12 -40.79 17.45 -17.02
N ARG A 13 -42.01 17.14 -17.48
CA ARG A 13 -42.30 15.86 -18.14
C ARG A 13 -41.67 15.74 -19.52
N ALA A 14 -41.55 16.83 -20.26
CA ALA A 14 -40.87 16.86 -21.55
C ALA A 14 -39.36 16.63 -21.37
N ASP A 15 -38.74 17.25 -20.37
CA ASP A 15 -37.33 17.08 -20.05
C ASP A 15 -37.01 15.65 -19.57
N GLU A 16 -37.87 15.04 -18.73
CA GLU A 16 -37.74 13.63 -18.35
C GLU A 16 -37.86 12.67 -19.55
N ALA A 17 -38.75 12.95 -20.49
CA ALA A 17 -38.92 12.13 -21.68
C ALA A 17 -37.70 12.23 -22.61
N GLN A 18 -37.12 13.42 -22.73
CA GLN A 18 -35.90 13.65 -23.51
C GLN A 18 -34.68 12.96 -22.88
N GLN A 19 -34.56 12.98 -21.55
CA GLN A 19 -33.49 12.29 -20.85
C GLN A 19 -33.59 10.76 -21.01
N ARG A 20 -34.81 10.18 -20.91
CA ARG A 20 -35.01 8.74 -21.15
C ARG A 20 -34.65 8.32 -22.58
N ALA A 21 -34.86 9.20 -23.57
CA ALA A 21 -34.49 8.92 -24.96
C ALA A 21 -32.96 8.95 -25.17
N LEU A 22 -32.24 9.82 -24.46
CA LEU A 22 -30.78 9.86 -24.48
C LEU A 22 -30.18 8.61 -23.80
N ASP A 23 -30.70 8.23 -22.64
CA ASP A 23 -30.24 7.05 -21.91
C ASP A 23 -30.47 5.75 -22.70
N ALA A 24 -31.59 5.66 -23.42
CA ALA A 24 -31.88 4.52 -24.30
C ALA A 24 -30.93 4.44 -25.51
N GLY A 25 -30.53 5.58 -26.09
CA GLY A 25 -29.57 5.62 -27.20
C GLY A 25 -28.12 5.28 -26.77
N GLN A 26 -27.79 5.51 -25.49
CA GLN A 26 -26.45 5.20 -24.96
C GLN A 26 -26.27 3.71 -24.65
N ALA A 27 -27.34 3.01 -24.28
CA ALA A 27 -27.32 1.56 -24.06
C ALA A 27 -27.00 0.76 -25.35
N ASP A 28 -27.53 1.21 -26.50
CA ASP A 28 -27.26 0.57 -27.80
C ASP A 28 -25.80 0.84 -28.28
N ALA A 29 -25.23 1.98 -27.93
CA ALA A 29 -23.85 2.32 -28.30
C ALA A 29 -22.79 1.49 -27.53
N ASP A 30 -23.07 1.14 -26.27
CA ASP A 30 -22.17 0.33 -25.44
C ASP A 30 -22.15 -1.16 -25.87
N GLU A 31 -23.23 -1.67 -26.47
CA GLU A 31 -23.28 -3.04 -27.01
C GLU A 31 -22.46 -3.19 -28.30
N ASP A 32 -22.43 -2.14 -29.14
CA ASP A 32 -21.58 -2.08 -30.36
C ASP A 32 -20.08 -1.93 -30.03
N VAL A 33 -19.72 -1.19 -28.97
CA VAL A 33 -18.31 -1.09 -28.52
C VAL A 33 -17.83 -2.44 -27.94
N ARG A 34 -18.69 -3.15 -27.21
CA ARG A 34 -18.36 -4.45 -26.62
C ARG A 34 -18.14 -5.54 -27.68
N THR A 35 -18.95 -5.56 -28.75
CA THR A 35 -18.77 -6.49 -29.87
C THR A 35 -17.57 -6.12 -30.77
N GLY A 36 -17.20 -4.84 -30.83
CA GLY A 36 -15.97 -4.37 -31.48
C GLY A 36 -14.68 -4.82 -30.77
N HIS A 37 -14.66 -4.79 -29.44
CA HIS A 37 -13.48 -5.18 -28.65
C HIS A 37 -13.18 -6.69 -28.68
N GLU A 38 -14.21 -7.54 -28.76
CA GLU A 38 -14.02 -8.99 -28.91
C GLU A 38 -13.45 -9.40 -30.28
N ARG A 39 -13.63 -8.59 -31.34
CA ARG A 39 -12.99 -8.81 -32.64
C ARG A 39 -11.53 -8.38 -32.68
N ALA A 40 -11.15 -7.33 -31.93
CA ALA A 40 -9.77 -6.84 -31.91
C ALA A 40 -8.80 -7.82 -31.21
N HIS A 41 -9.25 -8.49 -30.15
CA HIS A 41 -8.40 -9.43 -29.41
C HIS A 41 -8.07 -10.73 -30.15
N ARG A 42 -8.79 -11.07 -31.23
CA ARG A 42 -8.49 -12.26 -32.06
C ARG A 42 -7.48 -11.99 -33.18
N GLY A 43 -7.07 -10.72 -33.39
CA GLY A 43 -6.21 -10.31 -34.52
C GLY A 43 -4.74 -10.01 -34.21
N GLN A 44 -4.31 -9.98 -32.94
CA GLN A 44 -2.99 -9.47 -32.53
C GLN A 44 -1.99 -10.54 -32.05
N GLN A 45 -2.08 -11.77 -32.57
CA GLN A 45 -0.97 -12.72 -32.53
C GLN A 45 -0.39 -12.90 -33.92
N SER A 46 0.46 -11.95 -34.36
CA SER A 46 1.53 -12.17 -35.34
C SER A 46 2.27 -10.86 -35.61
N VAL A 47 3.59 -10.99 -35.83
CA VAL A 47 4.56 -10.04 -36.40
C VAL A 47 5.47 -9.33 -35.39
N GLU A 48 6.63 -9.97 -35.20
CA GLU A 48 7.93 -9.38 -34.88
C GLU A 48 8.42 -8.41 -35.96
N GLY A 49 9.28 -7.45 -35.59
CA GLY A 49 10.37 -7.01 -36.48
C GLY A 49 10.69 -5.50 -36.49
N ASP A 50 11.77 -5.16 -35.79
CA ASP A 50 12.90 -4.28 -36.17
C ASP A 50 12.79 -2.78 -36.52
N GLU A 51 13.96 -2.13 -36.34
CA GLU A 51 14.44 -0.75 -36.63
C GLU A 51 14.40 0.26 -35.45
N VAL A 52 15.47 0.85 -34.88
CA VAL A 52 16.85 1.32 -35.25
C VAL A 52 16.92 2.84 -35.54
N LEU A 53 17.77 3.55 -34.75
CA LEU A 53 18.39 4.91 -34.90
C LEU A 53 17.47 6.14 -34.72
N ASP A 54 17.85 7.35 -34.25
CA ASP A 54 19.12 8.10 -34.03
C ASP A 54 18.80 9.32 -33.09
N ARG A 55 19.63 9.69 -32.09
CA ARG A 55 20.65 10.79 -32.02
C ARG A 55 20.19 12.26 -31.78
N GLU A 56 20.89 12.90 -30.83
CA GLU A 56 21.32 14.34 -30.71
C GLU A 56 20.22 15.42 -30.43
N ASP A 57 20.36 16.51 -29.64
CA ASP A 57 21.46 17.28 -28.99
C ASP A 57 20.85 18.09 -27.78
N VAL A 58 21.49 18.31 -26.61
CA VAL A 58 22.50 19.34 -26.17
C VAL A 58 22.01 20.81 -26.04
N VAL A 59 22.45 21.46 -24.92
CA VAL A 59 22.52 22.91 -24.55
C VAL A 59 21.28 23.49 -23.82
N GLY A 60 21.36 24.21 -22.69
CA GLY A 60 22.49 24.78 -21.96
C GLY A 60 22.11 25.48 -20.64
N LEU A 61 23.16 26.03 -20.02
CA LEU A 61 23.35 26.43 -18.63
C LEU A 61 22.93 27.88 -18.27
N GLU A 62 22.49 28.05 -17.01
CA GLU A 62 22.86 29.09 -16.00
C GLU A 62 22.51 30.60 -16.20
N PRO A 63 22.75 31.50 -15.19
CA PRO A 63 22.08 31.62 -13.88
C PRO A 63 21.80 33.12 -13.52
N CYS A 64 21.32 33.41 -12.30
CA CYS A 64 21.70 34.57 -11.43
C CYS A 64 20.55 35.07 -10.54
N GLY A 65 20.86 35.37 -9.28
CA GLY A 65 20.01 36.25 -8.46
C GLY A 65 20.17 36.15 -6.94
N LEU A 66 21.34 36.52 -6.41
CA LEU A 66 21.56 36.81 -4.99
C LEU A 66 20.61 37.91 -4.47
N ARG A 67 20.11 37.77 -3.24
CA ARG A 67 19.87 38.92 -2.36
C ARG A 67 19.87 38.56 -0.87
N GLU A 68 20.69 39.31 -0.14
CA GLU A 68 20.88 39.33 1.31
C GLU A 68 19.81 40.19 2.02
N GLY A 69 19.69 40.01 3.35
CA GLY A 69 18.99 40.89 4.30
C GLY A 69 18.29 40.08 5.41
N GLU A 70 18.99 39.71 6.48
CA GLU A 70 19.11 40.41 7.79
C GLU A 70 17.91 40.25 8.75
N ASP A 71 18.19 39.50 9.83
CA ASP A 71 17.83 39.64 11.25
C ASP A 71 16.47 40.24 11.71
N VAL A 72 15.77 39.53 12.61
CA VAL A 72 15.40 40.00 13.97
C VAL A 72 15.04 38.82 14.91
N VAL A 73 15.44 39.02 16.17
CA VAL A 73 15.44 38.25 17.44
C VAL A 73 14.06 37.91 18.05
N GLY A 74 14.01 36.80 18.83
CA GLY A 74 13.14 36.61 20.02
C GLY A 74 12.45 35.24 20.08
N ARG A 75 13.03 34.20 20.70
CA ARG A 75 12.96 33.82 22.15
C ARG A 75 11.53 33.78 22.71
N GLU A 76 11.01 32.59 23.02
CA GLU A 76 10.68 32.15 24.39
C GLU A 76 10.26 30.67 24.46
N ASP A 77 10.73 30.05 25.54
CA ASP A 77 10.56 28.65 25.94
C ASP A 77 9.17 28.39 26.54
N GLY A 78 8.66 27.17 26.40
CA GLY A 78 7.44 26.73 27.07
C GLY A 78 7.25 25.21 27.07
N HIS A 79 7.87 24.56 28.06
CA HIS A 79 7.66 23.15 28.41
C HIS A 79 6.20 22.86 28.83
N GLY A 80 5.71 21.64 28.55
CA GLY A 80 4.44 21.17 29.10
C GLY A 80 4.02 19.75 28.73
N ALA A 81 4.71 18.77 29.30
CA ALA A 81 4.33 17.40 29.70
C ALA A 81 3.20 16.58 28.99
N VAL A 82 3.55 15.32 28.79
CA VAL A 82 2.81 14.17 28.26
C VAL A 82 2.17 13.34 29.39
N THR A 83 1.18 12.49 29.03
CA THR A 83 0.79 11.15 29.58
C THR A 83 -0.64 11.05 30.19
N PRO A 84 -1.25 9.84 30.33
CA PRO A 84 -1.99 9.11 29.26
C PRO A 84 -3.33 8.42 29.71
N GLU A 85 -4.02 7.76 28.75
CA GLU A 85 -4.96 6.59 28.77
C GLU A 85 -5.88 6.30 29.99
N GLU A 86 -7.20 6.00 29.90
CA GLU A 86 -7.97 4.82 29.38
C GLU A 86 -9.49 5.02 29.73
N PRO A 87 -10.45 4.08 29.49
CA PRO A 87 -10.77 3.29 28.30
C PRO A 87 -12.24 3.50 27.82
N VAL A 88 -12.51 3.00 26.61
CA VAL A 88 -13.80 3.05 25.91
C VAL A 88 -14.70 1.88 26.35
N HIS A 89 -15.90 2.18 26.84
CA HIS A 89 -17.01 1.23 26.95
C HIS A 89 -17.85 1.25 25.67
N ALA A 90 -18.12 0.07 25.12
CA ALA A 90 -19.07 -0.13 24.02
C ALA A 90 -20.48 0.27 24.46
N VAL A 91 -21.15 1.12 23.68
CA VAL A 91 -22.58 1.42 23.84
C VAL A 91 -23.31 1.05 22.55
N GLU A 92 -24.36 0.27 22.73
CA GLU A 92 -25.24 -0.30 21.72
C GLU A 92 -26.09 0.78 21.04
N ASP A 93 -26.30 0.65 19.73
CA ASP A 93 -27.22 1.46 18.95
C ASP A 93 -28.65 1.40 19.54
N HIS A 94 -29.19 2.56 19.93
CA HIS A 94 -30.60 2.69 20.31
C HIS A 94 -31.33 3.56 19.29
N GLU A 95 -31.96 2.90 18.32
CA GLU A 95 -32.92 3.49 17.39
C GLU A 95 -34.26 3.74 18.12
N LEU A 96 -34.39 4.90 18.76
CA LEU A 96 -35.62 5.32 19.45
C LEU A 96 -36.62 5.90 18.44
N SER A 97 -37.44 5.03 17.86
CA SER A 97 -38.56 5.47 17.01
C SER A 97 -39.72 5.99 17.86
N VAL A 98 -39.81 7.30 18.06
CA VAL A 98 -40.96 7.92 18.73
C VAL A 98 -42.17 7.89 17.78
N ARG A 99 -43.29 7.30 18.24
CA ARG A 99 -44.58 7.33 17.55
C ARG A 99 -45.42 8.46 18.13
N VAL A 100 -45.60 9.55 17.38
CA VAL A 100 -46.68 10.52 17.66
C VAL A 100 -47.91 10.03 16.89
N VAL A 101 -48.80 9.31 17.59
CA VAL A 101 -50.09 8.86 17.04
C VAL A 101 -51.13 9.93 17.35
N ALA A 102 -51.68 10.57 16.32
CA ALA A 102 -52.91 11.32 16.45
C ALA A 102 -54.04 10.34 16.79
N ALA A 103 -54.69 10.54 17.93
CA ALA A 103 -55.68 9.62 18.48
C ALA A 103 -56.93 9.50 17.58
N ALA A 104 -57.21 8.27 17.15
CA ALA A 104 -58.55 7.80 16.81
C ALA A 104 -58.66 6.35 17.32
N GLU A 105 -59.70 6.10 18.12
CA GLU A 105 -59.94 4.88 18.88
C GLU A 105 -60.22 3.66 17.99
N SER A 106 -59.59 2.52 18.31
CA SER A 106 -60.24 1.19 18.28
C SER A 106 -59.28 0.10 18.81
N GLU A 107 -59.74 -0.64 19.82
CA GLU A 107 -59.09 -1.80 20.44
C GLU A 107 -58.87 -2.95 19.45
N ILE A 108 -57.64 -3.51 19.38
CA ILE A 108 -57.43 -4.93 19.06
C ILE A 108 -56.22 -5.44 19.86
N ALA A 109 -56.46 -6.45 20.70
CA ALA A 109 -55.47 -7.19 21.49
C ALA A 109 -54.76 -8.27 20.65
N VAL A 110 -53.43 -8.36 20.71
CA VAL A 110 -52.68 -9.55 20.25
C VAL A 110 -51.50 -9.86 21.19
N ARG A 111 -51.38 -11.15 21.49
CA ARG A 111 -50.54 -11.82 22.50
C ARG A 111 -49.05 -11.87 22.12
N ASN A 112 -48.18 -11.67 23.12
CA ASN A 112 -46.73 -11.98 23.07
C ASN A 112 -46.44 -13.44 23.47
N PRO A 113 -45.53 -14.15 22.79
CA PRO A 113 -44.79 -15.28 23.35
C PRO A 113 -43.37 -14.89 23.81
N PRO A 114 -42.76 -15.62 24.78
CA PRO A 114 -41.50 -15.26 25.42
C PRO A 114 -40.24 -15.72 24.64
N PRO A 115 -39.05 -15.13 24.91
CA PRO A 115 -37.82 -15.44 24.19
C PRO A 115 -37.13 -16.74 24.68
N ARG A 116 -36.51 -17.45 23.73
CA ARG A 116 -35.69 -18.65 23.93
C ARG A 116 -34.29 -18.28 24.46
N ARG A 117 -33.87 -18.97 25.54
CA ARG A 117 -32.49 -19.00 26.05
C ARG A 117 -31.56 -19.69 25.05
N VAL A 118 -30.41 -19.08 24.78
CA VAL A 118 -29.25 -19.75 24.17
C VAL A 118 -28.16 -19.89 25.23
N THR A 119 -27.76 -21.13 25.49
CA THR A 119 -26.67 -21.56 26.36
C THR A 119 -25.35 -21.55 25.58
N THR A 120 -24.30 -20.92 26.12
CA THR A 120 -22.92 -21.10 25.67
C THR A 120 -22.25 -22.26 26.40
N PRO A 121 -21.46 -23.11 25.74
CA PRO A 121 -20.53 -23.99 26.43
C PRO A 121 -19.10 -23.43 26.39
N SER A 122 -18.59 -23.25 27.60
CA SER A 122 -17.19 -23.28 28.00
C SER A 122 -16.45 -24.52 27.45
N LYS A 123 -15.21 -24.34 26.99
CA LYS A 123 -14.00 -25.01 27.53
C LYS A 123 -12.76 -24.77 26.66
N SER A 124 -11.73 -24.19 27.28
CA SER A 124 -10.33 -24.49 26.97
C SER A 124 -10.00 -25.94 27.33
N PRO A 125 -8.90 -26.50 26.79
CA PRO A 125 -7.75 -26.64 27.68
C PRO A 125 -6.39 -26.36 27.01
N ALA A 126 -5.44 -26.05 27.90
CA ALA A 126 -4.02 -25.88 27.67
C ALA A 126 -3.29 -27.18 27.29
N SER A 127 -2.16 -27.05 26.60
CA SER A 127 -0.97 -27.90 26.74
C SER A 127 0.19 -27.27 25.93
N SER A 128 1.23 -26.70 26.55
CA SER A 128 2.50 -27.32 27.01
C SER A 128 3.57 -27.54 25.93
N ALA A 129 4.79 -27.08 26.27
CA ALA A 129 6.11 -27.46 25.74
C ALA A 129 6.49 -26.87 24.35
N SER A 130 7.73 -26.49 24.04
CA SER A 130 9.02 -26.65 24.73
C SER A 130 10.03 -25.58 24.28
N THR A 131 10.81 -25.11 25.23
CA THR A 131 12.15 -24.51 25.12
C THR A 131 13.06 -25.24 24.12
N ILE A 132 13.65 -24.51 23.17
CA ILE A 132 14.97 -24.83 22.61
C ILE A 132 15.77 -23.53 22.48
N GLU A 133 16.68 -23.33 23.42
CA GLU A 133 17.81 -22.42 23.33
C GLU A 133 18.82 -22.99 22.32
N ASN A 134 19.12 -22.27 21.23
CA ASN A 134 20.29 -22.59 20.41
C ASN A 134 21.47 -21.72 20.82
N ARG A 135 22.23 -22.28 21.76
CA ARG A 135 23.55 -21.86 22.22
C ARG A 135 24.57 -22.11 21.11
N VAL A 136 25.06 -21.04 20.48
CA VAL A 136 26.20 -21.10 19.55
C VAL A 136 27.48 -21.31 20.36
N THR A 137 27.90 -22.56 20.50
CA THR A 137 29.23 -22.92 21.00
C THR A 137 30.22 -22.96 19.85
N ARG A 138 31.10 -21.96 19.80
CA ARG A 138 32.43 -22.07 19.19
C ARG A 138 33.27 -23.11 19.94
N PRO A 139 34.02 -23.97 19.25
CA PRO A 139 35.27 -24.48 19.77
C PRO A 139 36.46 -23.72 19.15
N ARG A 140 37.32 -23.25 20.06
CA ARG A 140 38.74 -22.96 19.83
C ARG A 140 39.51 -24.28 19.69
N GLY A 141 40.49 -24.31 18.79
CA GLY A 141 41.72 -25.09 18.85
C GLY A 141 42.68 -24.44 17.85
N ALA A 142 43.67 -23.64 18.28
CA ALA A 142 44.95 -24.04 18.89
C ALA A 142 45.68 -25.01 17.94
N GLU A 143 46.63 -24.48 17.16
CA GLU A 143 48.08 -24.52 17.47
C GLU A 143 48.61 -25.95 17.50
N GLU A 144 49.39 -26.31 16.48
CA GLU A 144 50.80 -26.75 16.61
C GLU A 144 51.30 -27.23 15.24
N VAL A 145 52.33 -26.58 14.69
CA VAL A 145 53.74 -27.01 14.75
C VAL A 145 53.98 -28.30 13.95
N GLY A 146 54.61 -28.13 12.77
CA GLY A 146 54.96 -29.23 11.87
C GLY A 146 56.02 -28.82 10.86
N THR A 147 57.17 -28.42 11.37
CA THR A 147 58.45 -28.19 10.70
C THR A 147 58.90 -29.27 9.71
N ARG A 148 59.25 -28.86 8.46
CA ARG A 148 60.41 -29.30 7.60
C ARG A 148 60.51 -30.84 7.31
N PRO A 149 61.46 -31.39 6.50
CA PRO A 149 62.66 -30.82 5.88
C PRO A 149 62.87 -31.23 4.37
N VAL A 150 63.55 -30.39 3.56
CA VAL A 150 64.96 -30.55 3.14
C VAL A 150 65.20 -31.56 2.00
N CYS A 151 65.53 -31.00 0.84
CA CYS A 151 66.48 -31.58 -0.11
C CYS A 151 67.83 -31.79 0.59
N ARG A 152 68.24 -33.04 0.82
CA ARG A 152 69.65 -33.38 0.99
C ARG A 152 69.93 -34.81 0.54
N THR A 153 70.63 -34.87 -0.57
CA THR A 153 71.71 -35.81 -0.88
C THR A 153 72.37 -36.41 0.37
N GLY A 154 72.41 -37.74 0.43
CA GLY A 154 73.30 -38.46 1.33
C GLY A 154 72.91 -39.92 1.54
N ALA A 155 73.54 -40.83 0.80
CA ALA A 155 73.83 -42.19 1.29
C ALA A 155 74.94 -42.83 0.45
N ILE A 156 76.19 -42.48 0.73
CA ILE A 156 77.33 -43.38 0.51
C ILE A 156 78.05 -43.49 1.85
N GLY A 157 77.97 -44.67 2.46
CA GLY A 157 78.75 -45.00 3.64
C GLY A 157 78.32 -46.29 4.30
N SER A 158 79.05 -47.37 4.03
CA SER A 158 79.58 -48.33 5.04
C SER A 158 80.19 -49.52 4.29
N ARG A 159 81.52 -49.66 4.19
CA ARG A 159 82.46 -50.25 5.18
C ARG A 159 82.15 -51.70 5.55
N ARG A 160 82.93 -52.67 5.04
CA ARG A 160 84.10 -53.33 5.71
C ARG A 160 84.38 -54.72 5.10
N GLY A 161 85.68 -55.07 5.07
CA GLY A 161 86.17 -56.46 5.02
C GLY A 161 87.07 -56.77 3.82
N THR A 162 88.26 -56.20 3.67
CA THR A 162 89.59 -56.76 4.06
C THR A 162 89.83 -58.25 3.78
N ARG A 163 90.71 -58.56 2.81
CA ARG A 163 91.93 -59.44 2.85
C ARG A 163 92.30 -59.81 1.39
N SER A 164 93.38 -59.30 0.80
CA SER A 164 94.82 -59.63 0.97
C SER A 164 95.29 -60.83 0.12
N VAL A 165 96.21 -60.55 -0.82
CA VAL A 165 97.32 -61.39 -1.35
C VAL A 165 96.87 -62.59 -2.22
N VAL A 166 97.25 -62.75 -3.49
CA VAL A 166 98.53 -63.25 -4.06
C VAL A 166 98.49 -62.95 -5.58
N ARG A 167 99.30 -62.03 -6.15
CA ARG A 167 100.57 -62.24 -6.89
C ARG A 167 100.57 -63.34 -7.99
N ALA A 168 100.78 -62.88 -9.23
CA ALA A 168 101.44 -63.53 -10.39
C ALA A 168 100.78 -64.75 -11.07
N CYS A 169 100.44 -64.60 -12.35
CA CYS A 169 101.19 -65.23 -13.46
C CYS A 169 100.58 -64.81 -14.81
N LEU A 170 101.31 -63.97 -15.54
CA LEU A 170 101.22 -63.82 -16.98
C LEU A 170 101.68 -65.14 -17.63
N GLY A 171 100.89 -65.66 -18.56
CA GLY A 171 101.32 -66.80 -19.36
C GLY A 171 100.14 -67.51 -20.03
N THR A 172 99.89 -67.12 -21.28
CA THR A 172 99.25 -67.94 -22.34
C THR A 172 97.78 -68.36 -22.16
N MET A 173 96.82 -67.49 -22.52
CA MET A 173 95.51 -67.89 -23.09
C MET A 173 94.90 -66.73 -23.92
N ASN A 174 95.51 -66.43 -25.07
CA ASN A 174 95.17 -65.29 -25.92
C ASN A 174 94.26 -65.63 -27.12
N GLU A 175 93.37 -66.64 -26.99
CA GLU A 175 92.41 -67.00 -28.05
C GLU A 175 90.93 -67.05 -27.60
N HIS A 176 90.64 -67.00 -26.29
CA HIS A 176 89.25 -67.06 -25.78
C HIS A 176 88.80 -65.82 -25.01
N LEU A 177 89.71 -64.90 -24.68
CA LEU A 177 89.42 -63.64 -23.97
C LEU A 177 88.46 -62.70 -24.73
N PRO A 178 88.61 -62.45 -26.06
CA PRO A 178 87.66 -61.61 -26.79
C PRO A 178 86.26 -62.26 -26.88
N TRP A 179 86.20 -63.59 -26.93
CA TRP A 179 84.93 -64.34 -26.94
C TRP A 179 84.23 -64.34 -25.57
N ALA A 180 84.99 -64.42 -24.46
CA ALA A 180 84.44 -64.30 -23.11
C ALA A 180 83.92 -62.88 -22.83
N VAL A 181 84.64 -61.84 -23.28
CA VAL A 181 84.20 -60.44 -23.18
C VAL A 181 82.96 -60.21 -24.06
N ALA A 182 82.93 -60.74 -25.29
CA ALA A 182 81.76 -60.66 -26.16
C ALA A 182 80.54 -61.37 -25.57
N ALA A 183 80.72 -62.56 -24.97
CA ALA A 183 79.65 -63.28 -24.28
C ALA A 183 79.13 -62.53 -23.04
N ALA A 184 80.03 -61.92 -22.26
CA ALA A 184 79.66 -61.09 -21.11
C ALA A 184 78.91 -59.81 -21.53
N LEU A 185 79.33 -59.17 -22.62
CA LEU A 185 78.65 -58.00 -23.18
C LEU A 185 77.28 -58.35 -23.77
N LEU A 186 77.16 -59.49 -24.47
CA LEU A 186 75.87 -60.02 -24.93
C LEU A 186 74.94 -60.34 -23.77
N LEU A 187 75.46 -60.94 -22.70
CA LEU A 187 74.68 -61.23 -21.50
C LEU A 187 74.24 -59.92 -20.81
N ALA A 188 75.13 -58.93 -20.69
CA ALA A 188 74.79 -57.61 -20.15
C ALA A 188 73.75 -56.87 -21.01
N LEU A 189 73.85 -56.97 -22.34
CA LEU A 189 72.86 -56.44 -23.29
C LEU A 189 71.51 -57.15 -23.12
N LEU A 190 71.51 -58.47 -22.99
CA LEU A 190 70.30 -59.26 -22.76
C LEU A 190 69.63 -58.88 -21.44
N ILE A 191 70.41 -58.76 -20.37
CA ILE A 191 69.93 -58.35 -19.04
C ILE A 191 69.35 -56.92 -19.09
N THR A 192 70.00 -55.98 -19.77
CA THR A 192 69.50 -54.59 -19.91
C THR A 192 68.24 -54.51 -20.77
N VAL A 193 68.12 -55.31 -21.83
CA VAL A 193 66.90 -55.39 -22.65
C VAL A 193 65.74 -56.03 -21.86
N VAL A 194 65.98 -57.12 -21.12
CA VAL A 194 64.95 -57.80 -20.33
C VAL A 194 64.51 -56.94 -19.14
N THR A 195 65.44 -56.34 -18.41
CA THR A 195 65.11 -55.42 -17.31
C THR A 195 64.45 -54.13 -17.83
N GLY A 196 64.88 -53.62 -18.98
CA GLY A 196 64.23 -52.49 -19.66
C GLY A 196 62.81 -52.81 -20.11
N ARG A 197 62.56 -54.00 -20.67
CA ARG A 197 61.22 -54.47 -21.03
C ARG A 197 60.34 -54.68 -19.81
N ARG A 198 60.86 -55.29 -18.73
CA ARG A 198 60.14 -55.46 -17.47
C ARG A 198 59.82 -54.12 -16.81
N ARG A 199 60.75 -53.17 -16.80
CA ARG A 199 60.52 -51.81 -16.28
C ARG A 199 59.51 -51.04 -17.12
N ARG A 200 59.53 -51.16 -18.45
CA ARG A 200 58.53 -50.54 -19.33
C ARG A 200 57.15 -51.17 -19.18
N ALA A 201 57.07 -52.49 -19.01
CA ALA A 201 55.81 -53.19 -18.75
C ALA A 201 55.24 -52.80 -17.37
N ALA A 202 56.09 -52.76 -16.33
CA ALA A 202 55.70 -52.30 -15.00
C ALA A 202 55.30 -50.82 -14.98
N ALA A 203 56.01 -49.96 -15.72
CA ALA A 203 55.66 -48.54 -15.85
C ALA A 203 54.36 -48.32 -16.62
N ARG A 204 54.05 -49.16 -17.63
CA ARG A 204 52.77 -49.12 -18.36
C ARG A 204 51.63 -49.58 -17.46
N ALA A 205 51.78 -50.71 -16.76
CA ALA A 205 50.78 -51.19 -15.82
C ALA A 205 50.53 -50.18 -14.68
N ALA A 206 51.59 -49.55 -14.15
CA ALA A 206 51.46 -48.49 -13.15
C ALA A 206 50.79 -47.22 -13.71
N ALA A 207 51.05 -46.87 -14.98
CA ALA A 207 50.42 -45.73 -15.64
C ALA A 207 48.93 -45.99 -15.97
N GLU A 208 48.58 -47.21 -16.37
CA GLU A 208 47.19 -47.64 -16.59
C GLU A 208 46.40 -47.61 -15.28
N GLN A 209 46.98 -48.17 -14.21
CA GLN A 209 46.35 -48.14 -12.89
C GLN A 209 46.18 -46.71 -12.34
N ALA A 210 47.20 -45.85 -12.51
CA ALA A 210 47.09 -44.44 -12.13
C ALA A 210 46.06 -43.67 -12.98
N ALA A 211 45.89 -44.04 -14.26
CA ALA A 211 44.88 -43.43 -15.13
C ALA A 211 43.46 -43.88 -14.75
N GLU A 212 43.27 -45.14 -14.37
CA GLU A 212 42.00 -45.64 -13.84
C GLU A 212 41.62 -44.95 -12.53
N GLU A 213 42.55 -44.88 -11.57
CA GLU A 213 42.34 -44.18 -10.29
C GLU A 213 41.99 -42.69 -10.50
N ALA A 214 42.72 -42.00 -11.39
CA ALA A 214 42.43 -40.61 -11.73
C ALA A 214 41.06 -40.45 -12.41
N SER A 215 40.63 -41.41 -13.23
CA SER A 215 39.33 -41.39 -13.89
C SER A 215 38.18 -41.61 -12.90
N GLU A 216 38.34 -42.51 -11.93
CA GLU A 216 37.36 -42.74 -10.88
C GLU A 216 37.22 -41.53 -9.95
N GLU A 217 38.35 -40.92 -9.57
CA GLU A 217 38.34 -39.71 -8.76
C GLU A 217 37.64 -38.56 -9.50
N HIS A 218 37.96 -38.36 -10.77
CA HIS A 218 37.29 -37.35 -11.60
C HIS A 218 35.78 -37.59 -11.70
N GLN A 219 35.34 -38.83 -11.90
CA GLN A 219 33.92 -39.20 -11.93
C GLN A 219 33.23 -38.92 -10.59
N ARG A 220 33.89 -39.19 -9.45
CA ARG A 220 33.37 -38.87 -8.12
C ARG A 220 33.20 -37.37 -7.93
N THR A 221 34.18 -36.58 -8.33
CA THR A 221 34.11 -35.11 -8.25
C THR A 221 32.99 -34.54 -9.12
N ILE A 222 32.80 -35.06 -10.34
CA ILE A 222 31.69 -34.66 -11.20
C ILE A 222 30.35 -34.99 -10.53
N ALA A 223 30.19 -36.23 -10.06
CA ALA A 223 28.94 -36.65 -9.41
C ALA A 223 28.63 -35.84 -8.15
N GLU A 224 29.65 -35.45 -7.37
CA GLU A 224 29.49 -34.58 -6.20
C GLU A 224 29.09 -33.15 -6.60
N ARG A 225 29.73 -32.59 -7.63
CA ARG A 225 29.38 -31.28 -8.19
C ARG A 225 27.96 -31.25 -8.74
N ASP A 226 27.54 -32.30 -9.44
CA ASP A 226 26.20 -32.42 -9.99
C ASP A 226 25.14 -32.49 -8.89
N ARG A 227 25.38 -33.28 -7.83
CA ARG A 227 24.49 -33.29 -6.65
C ARG A 227 24.43 -31.94 -5.96
N SER A 228 25.57 -31.27 -5.79
CA SER A 228 25.63 -29.94 -5.18
C SER A 228 24.85 -28.92 -6.02
N HIS A 229 25.01 -28.97 -7.34
CA HIS A 229 24.30 -28.10 -8.27
C HIS A 229 22.79 -28.38 -8.27
N GLU A 230 22.37 -29.65 -8.25
CA GLU A 230 20.97 -30.03 -8.16
C GLU A 230 20.32 -29.53 -6.85
N VAL A 231 21.02 -29.63 -5.72
CA VAL A 231 20.57 -29.09 -4.44
C VAL A 231 20.45 -27.57 -4.49
N ALA A 232 21.44 -26.88 -5.06
CA ALA A 232 21.43 -25.42 -5.20
C ALA A 232 20.29 -24.94 -6.12
N LEU A 233 20.06 -25.62 -7.26
CA LEU A 233 18.96 -25.32 -8.18
C LEU A 233 17.60 -25.55 -7.51
N LYS A 234 17.42 -26.64 -6.76
CA LYS A 234 16.19 -26.88 -6.00
C LYS A 234 15.93 -25.81 -4.94
N ALA A 235 16.97 -25.38 -4.23
CA ALA A 235 16.86 -24.32 -3.23
C ALA A 235 16.48 -22.98 -3.87
N LEU A 236 17.13 -22.62 -4.99
CA LEU A 236 16.82 -21.40 -5.74
C LEU A 236 15.40 -21.42 -6.31
N THR A 237 14.98 -22.56 -6.87
CA THR A 237 13.63 -22.73 -7.43
C THR A 237 12.57 -22.54 -6.34
N ARG A 238 12.73 -23.18 -5.17
CA ARG A 238 11.81 -23.00 -4.03
C ARG A 238 11.74 -21.55 -3.54
N ARG A 239 12.89 -20.87 -3.48
CA ARG A 239 12.94 -19.45 -3.11
C ARG A 239 12.17 -18.61 -4.12
N HIS A 240 12.39 -18.83 -5.41
CA HIS A 240 11.69 -18.11 -6.47
C HIS A 240 10.19 -18.38 -6.46
N GLU A 241 9.75 -19.62 -6.24
CA GLU A 241 8.34 -19.98 -6.05
C GLU A 241 7.73 -19.23 -4.86
N THR A 242 8.43 -19.18 -3.72
CA THR A 242 7.96 -18.46 -2.54
C THR A 242 7.84 -16.95 -2.80
N GLU A 243 8.83 -16.34 -3.47
CA GLU A 243 8.80 -14.92 -3.85
C GLU A 243 7.66 -14.61 -4.84
N ARG A 244 7.39 -15.50 -5.81
CA ARG A 244 6.25 -15.38 -6.73
C ARG A 244 4.91 -15.54 -6.03
N ASP A 245 4.80 -16.45 -5.08
CA ASP A 245 3.56 -16.67 -4.32
C ASP A 245 3.24 -15.48 -3.42
N LEU A 246 4.25 -14.91 -2.77
CA LEU A 246 4.10 -13.66 -2.01
C LEU A 246 3.66 -12.51 -2.91
N GLY A 247 4.36 -12.27 -4.02
CA GLY A 247 4.02 -11.18 -4.94
C GLY A 247 2.64 -11.34 -5.58
N ARG A 248 2.22 -12.57 -5.88
CA ARG A 248 0.86 -12.86 -6.36
C ARG A 248 -0.20 -12.56 -5.30
N THR A 249 0.03 -12.97 -4.05
CA THR A 249 -0.90 -12.70 -2.95
C THR A 249 -1.03 -11.20 -2.70
N GLU A 250 0.08 -10.45 -2.76
CA GLU A 250 0.08 -8.99 -2.66
C GLU A 250 -0.70 -8.33 -3.81
N LEU A 251 -0.53 -8.82 -5.04
CA LEU A 251 -1.23 -8.30 -6.20
C LEU A 251 -2.74 -8.61 -6.16
N GLU A 252 -3.14 -9.83 -5.80
CA GLU A 252 -4.54 -10.21 -5.61
C GLU A 252 -5.20 -9.33 -4.53
N THR A 253 -4.52 -9.14 -3.39
CA THR A 253 -5.01 -8.26 -2.32
C THR A 253 -5.19 -6.81 -2.81
N ALA A 254 -4.22 -6.28 -3.55
CA ALA A 254 -4.30 -4.92 -4.09
C ALA A 254 -5.43 -4.77 -5.13
N GLN A 255 -5.68 -5.80 -5.93
CA GLN A 255 -6.79 -5.81 -6.90
C GLN A 255 -8.16 -5.84 -6.23
N GLU A 256 -8.34 -6.70 -5.22
CA GLU A 256 -9.57 -6.74 -4.42
C GLU A 256 -9.82 -5.40 -3.72
N GLU A 257 -8.77 -4.77 -3.19
CA GLU A 257 -8.87 -3.43 -2.58
C GLU A 257 -9.29 -2.36 -3.60
N ALA A 258 -8.72 -2.39 -4.81
CA ALA A 258 -9.09 -1.47 -5.88
C ALA A 258 -10.53 -1.69 -6.38
N GLU A 259 -11.01 -2.94 -6.41
CA GLU A 259 -12.40 -3.27 -6.73
C GLU A 259 -13.37 -2.79 -5.65
N GLN A 260 -13.10 -3.09 -4.38
CA GLN A 260 -13.92 -2.64 -3.26
C GLN A 260 -13.99 -1.11 -3.19
N THR A 261 -12.87 -0.44 -3.47
CA THR A 261 -12.80 1.02 -3.55
C THR A 261 -13.66 1.54 -4.70
N ARG A 262 -13.52 1.01 -5.93
CA ARG A 262 -14.35 1.41 -7.08
C ARG A 262 -15.85 1.21 -6.83
N ASP A 263 -16.22 0.09 -6.22
CA ASP A 263 -17.61 -0.22 -5.89
C ASP A 263 -18.18 0.70 -4.81
N ALA A 264 -17.37 1.07 -3.80
CA ALA A 264 -17.76 2.06 -2.80
C ALA A 264 -17.95 3.43 -3.46
N LEU A 265 -17.01 3.84 -4.31
CA LEU A 265 -17.02 5.12 -5.01
C LEU A 265 -18.24 5.28 -5.93
N ALA A 266 -18.58 4.24 -6.69
CA ALA A 266 -19.71 4.25 -7.62
C ALA A 266 -21.06 4.40 -6.89
N ARG A 267 -21.18 3.89 -5.67
CA ARG A 267 -22.43 3.97 -4.88
C ARG A 267 -22.65 5.36 -4.28
N THR A 268 -21.58 6.07 -3.92
CA THR A 268 -21.68 7.37 -3.23
C THR A 268 -21.80 8.55 -4.19
N TRP A 269 -21.41 8.42 -5.47
CA TRP A 269 -21.51 9.55 -6.42
C TRP A 269 -22.91 10.17 -6.53
N ARG A 270 -23.98 9.36 -6.47
CA ARG A 270 -25.35 9.86 -6.53
C ARG A 270 -25.76 10.72 -5.33
N SER A 271 -25.24 10.44 -4.14
CA SER A 271 -25.48 11.30 -2.96
C SER A 271 -24.66 12.58 -3.01
N GLU A 272 -23.46 12.52 -3.60
CA GLU A 272 -22.53 13.65 -3.65
C GLU A 272 -22.74 14.60 -4.84
N ALA A 273 -23.54 14.22 -5.84
CA ALA A 273 -23.73 15.03 -7.05
C ALA A 273 -24.30 16.44 -6.76
N VAL A 274 -25.21 16.56 -5.79
CA VAL A 274 -25.81 17.86 -5.43
C VAL A 274 -24.81 18.75 -4.70
N SER A 275 -24.13 18.22 -3.68
CA SER A 275 -23.08 18.96 -2.96
C SER A 275 -21.93 19.33 -3.90
N HIS A 276 -21.50 18.43 -4.78
CA HIS A 276 -20.51 18.71 -5.82
C HIS A 276 -20.91 19.92 -6.68
N THR A 277 -22.15 19.93 -7.17
CA THR A 277 -22.66 21.02 -8.01
C THR A 277 -22.67 22.34 -7.25
N LEU A 278 -23.16 22.34 -5.99
CA LEU A 278 -23.17 23.52 -5.12
C LEU A 278 -21.76 24.05 -4.86
N ILE A 279 -20.78 23.18 -4.59
CA ILE A 279 -19.39 23.59 -4.34
C ILE A 279 -18.78 24.22 -5.59
N ARG A 280 -18.97 23.59 -6.75
CA ARG A 280 -18.45 24.13 -8.02
C ARG A 280 -19.05 25.51 -8.33
N GLU A 281 -20.36 25.67 -8.14
CA GLU A 281 -21.04 26.95 -8.33
C GLU A 281 -20.58 28.00 -7.30
N ALA A 282 -20.44 27.63 -6.03
CA ALA A 282 -19.93 28.53 -4.99
C ALA A 282 -18.49 28.98 -5.26
N CYS A 283 -17.62 28.08 -5.75
CA CYS A 283 -16.26 28.43 -6.17
C CYS A 283 -16.27 29.44 -7.31
N ALA A 284 -17.14 29.25 -8.32
CA ALA A 284 -17.29 30.19 -9.42
C ALA A 284 -17.80 31.57 -8.94
N SER A 285 -18.84 31.58 -8.12
CA SER A 285 -19.45 32.79 -7.55
C SER A 285 -18.50 33.55 -6.61
N ALA A 286 -17.69 32.84 -5.83
CA ALA A 286 -16.68 33.43 -4.95
C ALA A 286 -15.41 33.87 -5.71
N GLY A 287 -15.29 33.57 -7.01
CA GLY A 287 -14.08 33.83 -7.80
C GLY A 287 -12.86 33.03 -7.30
N LEU A 288 -13.10 31.87 -6.69
CA LEU A 288 -12.09 31.07 -6.02
C LEU A 288 -11.67 29.89 -6.90
N SER A 289 -10.49 30.02 -7.54
CA SER A 289 -9.89 28.95 -8.32
C SER A 289 -9.26 27.87 -7.43
N GLY A 290 -9.43 26.61 -7.80
CA GLY A 290 -8.85 25.49 -7.07
C GLY A 290 -9.01 24.14 -7.75
N VAL A 291 -8.76 23.08 -6.99
CA VAL A 291 -9.01 21.69 -7.38
C VAL A 291 -10.01 21.11 -6.39
N LEU A 292 -11.14 20.62 -6.90
CA LEU A 292 -12.14 19.90 -6.13
C LEU A 292 -11.96 18.41 -6.36
N ALA A 293 -11.65 17.69 -5.29
CA ALA A 293 -11.69 16.24 -5.27
C ALA A 293 -12.93 15.79 -4.51
N THR A 294 -13.75 14.96 -5.14
CA THR A 294 -14.98 14.41 -4.55
C THR A 294 -14.83 12.91 -4.38
N ASN A 295 -15.32 12.40 -3.25
CA ASN A 295 -15.29 10.99 -2.89
C ASN A 295 -13.84 10.46 -2.78
N VAL A 296 -13.02 11.15 -1.99
CA VAL A 296 -11.60 10.78 -1.80
C VAL A 296 -11.52 9.61 -0.84
N VAL A 297 -10.98 8.48 -1.30
CA VAL A 297 -10.82 7.27 -0.49
C VAL A 297 -9.33 7.02 -0.22
N PHE A 298 -9.02 6.70 1.03
CA PHE A 298 -7.67 6.36 1.46
C PHE A 298 -7.70 5.33 2.59
N VAL A 299 -6.58 4.65 2.83
CA VAL A 299 -6.44 3.66 3.90
C VAL A 299 -5.64 4.30 5.04
N PRO A 300 -6.27 4.72 6.15
CA PRO A 300 -5.55 5.24 7.29
C PRO A 300 -4.74 4.13 7.94
N VAL A 301 -3.57 4.48 8.47
CA VAL A 301 -2.75 3.54 9.23
C VAL A 301 -3.24 3.55 10.66
N GLU A 302 -4.23 2.72 11.00
CA GLU A 302 -4.58 2.50 12.41
C GLU A 302 -3.59 1.50 13.03
N ALA A 303 -2.72 2.00 13.91
CA ALA A 303 -1.65 1.23 14.56
C ALA A 303 -2.11 0.01 15.40
N ARG A 304 -3.42 -0.22 15.56
CA ARG A 304 -4.00 -1.20 16.50
C ARG A 304 -4.94 -2.23 15.86
N THR A 305 -5.28 -2.15 14.58
CA THR A 305 -6.24 -3.08 13.95
C THR A 305 -5.62 -3.83 12.77
N THR A 306 -5.73 -5.16 12.79
CA THR A 306 -5.36 -6.04 11.66
C THR A 306 -6.31 -5.94 10.47
N ARG A 307 -7.44 -5.24 10.62
CA ARG A 307 -8.35 -4.92 9.52
C ARG A 307 -7.99 -3.56 8.94
N ARG A 308 -7.69 -3.54 7.64
CA ARG A 308 -7.61 -2.31 6.84
C ARG A 308 -9.02 -1.73 6.78
N PHE A 309 -9.21 -0.51 7.28
CA PHE A 309 -10.46 0.23 7.14
C PHE A 309 -10.25 1.33 6.10
N LEU A 310 -11.25 1.58 5.26
CA LEU A 310 -11.22 2.67 4.27
C LEU A 310 -11.83 3.92 4.91
N ALA A 311 -11.09 5.03 4.87
CA ALA A 311 -11.64 6.35 5.15
C ALA A 311 -12.08 7.01 3.85
N GLN A 312 -13.24 7.66 3.90
CA GLN A 312 -13.79 8.44 2.79
C GLN A 312 -13.96 9.89 3.26
N ILE A 313 -13.63 10.81 2.37
CA ILE A 313 -13.94 12.24 2.45
C ILE A 313 -14.89 12.57 1.30
N ASP A 314 -16.02 13.20 1.61
CA ASP A 314 -17.03 13.55 0.60
C ASP A 314 -16.47 14.57 -0.38
N HIS A 315 -15.93 15.68 0.11
CA HIS A 315 -15.22 16.64 -0.74
C HIS A 315 -13.98 17.22 -0.06
N LEU A 316 -12.91 17.36 -0.84
CA LEU A 316 -11.71 18.10 -0.51
C LEU A 316 -11.50 19.17 -1.57
N LEU A 317 -11.62 20.43 -1.16
CA LEU A 317 -11.29 21.58 -1.98
C LEU A 317 -9.89 22.06 -1.62
N LEU A 318 -8.96 21.92 -2.57
CA LEU A 318 -7.68 22.59 -2.51
C LEU A 318 -7.83 23.95 -3.19
N THR A 319 -7.32 25.02 -2.56
CA THR A 319 -7.12 26.34 -3.17
C THR A 319 -5.73 26.89 -2.83
N ARG A 320 -5.25 27.90 -3.57
CA ARG A 320 -4.00 28.60 -3.22
C ARG A 320 -4.02 29.23 -1.82
N TYR A 321 -5.20 29.38 -1.22
CA TYR A 321 -5.42 30.00 0.09
C TYR A 321 -5.64 28.98 1.21
N GLY A 322 -5.63 27.68 0.90
CA GLY A 322 -5.79 26.62 1.90
C GLY A 322 -6.53 25.42 1.38
N ALA A 323 -6.63 24.40 2.24
CA ALA A 323 -7.37 23.17 2.00
C ALA A 323 -8.62 23.12 2.89
N LEU A 324 -9.76 22.76 2.31
CA LEU A 324 -11.05 22.65 2.98
C LEU A 324 -11.63 21.26 2.75
N ILE A 325 -11.88 20.52 3.84
CA ILE A 325 -12.62 19.26 3.82
C ILE A 325 -14.08 19.56 4.15
N ILE A 326 -14.99 19.11 3.28
CA ILE A 326 -16.43 19.30 3.42
C ILE A 326 -17.07 17.92 3.56
N GLU A 327 -17.68 17.68 4.72
CA GLU A 327 -18.63 16.58 4.93
C GLU A 327 -19.99 17.03 4.42
N ALA A 328 -20.53 16.33 3.42
CA ALA A 328 -21.79 16.69 2.80
C ALA A 328 -22.93 15.83 3.35
N LYS A 329 -24.01 16.47 3.79
CA LYS A 329 -25.22 15.81 4.28
C LYS A 329 -26.42 16.21 3.42
N TYR A 330 -26.92 15.28 2.63
CA TYR A 330 -28.16 15.46 1.86
C TYR A 330 -29.41 15.23 2.74
N TRP A 331 -29.48 15.93 3.88
CA TRP A 331 -30.56 15.77 4.87
C TRP A 331 -31.71 16.72 4.57
N GLN A 332 -32.93 16.20 4.38
CA GLN A 332 -34.14 17.04 4.29
C GLN A 332 -34.70 17.42 5.68
N GLY A 333 -35.56 18.44 5.71
CA GLY A 333 -36.33 18.81 6.90
C GLY A 333 -35.61 19.85 7.77
N VAL A 334 -35.77 19.75 9.09
CA VAL A 334 -35.14 20.69 10.03
C VAL A 334 -33.94 20.03 10.69
N VAL A 335 -32.79 20.70 10.67
CA VAL A 335 -31.55 20.24 11.29
C VAL A 335 -31.13 21.19 12.40
N PHE A 336 -30.76 20.64 13.55
CA PHE A 336 -30.18 21.38 14.66
C PHE A 336 -28.76 20.87 14.88
N ASP A 337 -27.75 21.69 14.59
CA ASP A 337 -26.34 21.30 14.69
C ASP A 337 -25.66 22.13 15.79
N GLY A 338 -25.51 21.54 16.98
CA GLY A 338 -25.02 22.22 18.17
C GLY A 338 -25.97 23.26 18.79
N VAL A 339 -27.20 23.40 18.28
CA VAL A 339 -28.24 24.27 18.85
C VAL A 339 -29.34 23.41 19.45
N ARG A 340 -29.68 23.64 20.73
CA ARG A 340 -30.76 22.89 21.40
C ARG A 340 -32.11 23.21 20.74
N PRO A 341 -32.86 22.23 20.19
CA PRO A 341 -34.11 22.48 19.47
C PRO A 341 -35.12 23.37 20.19
N GLY A 342 -35.29 23.19 21.50
CA GLY A 342 -36.18 23.96 22.37
C GLY A 342 -35.83 25.44 22.49
N THR A 343 -34.58 25.82 22.25
CA THR A 343 -34.16 27.24 22.26
C THR A 343 -34.58 27.99 21.00
N VAL A 344 -34.77 27.28 19.89
CA VAL A 344 -35.31 27.84 18.65
C VAL A 344 -36.83 27.95 18.75
N HIS A 345 -37.51 26.87 19.18
CA HIS A 345 -38.94 26.89 19.46
C HIS A 345 -39.33 25.76 20.42
N PRO A 346 -40.20 26.00 21.43
CA PRO A 346 -40.57 24.99 22.43
C PRO A 346 -41.15 23.69 21.84
N SER A 347 -41.86 23.77 20.71
CA SER A 347 -42.43 22.58 20.06
C SER A 347 -41.37 21.59 19.56
N TYR A 348 -40.17 22.06 19.24
CA TYR A 348 -39.08 21.17 18.85
C TYR A 348 -38.42 20.51 20.06
N GLY A 349 -38.34 21.21 21.19
CA GLY A 349 -37.84 20.65 22.45
C GLY A 349 -38.67 19.46 22.95
N VAL A 350 -39.97 19.41 22.67
CA VAL A 350 -40.83 18.26 23.03
C VAL A 350 -40.48 16.99 22.22
N LEU A 351 -39.79 17.12 21.09
CA LEU A 351 -39.48 16.00 20.20
C LEU A 351 -38.18 15.27 20.57
N VAL A 352 -37.37 15.83 21.46
CA VAL A 352 -36.03 15.34 21.80
C VAL A 352 -35.82 15.44 23.31
N ASP A 353 -35.22 14.43 23.90
CA ASP A 353 -34.71 14.54 25.28
C ASP A 353 -33.45 15.43 25.28
N GLU A 354 -33.63 16.73 25.47
CA GLU A 354 -32.52 17.68 25.42
C GLU A 354 -31.51 17.46 26.54
N ASP A 355 -31.92 16.97 27.71
CA ASP A 355 -31.02 16.75 28.84
C ASP A 355 -30.00 15.64 28.56
N ALA A 356 -30.33 14.72 27.63
CA ALA A 356 -29.44 13.68 27.15
C ALA A 356 -28.46 14.16 26.04
N LEU A 357 -28.64 15.37 25.50
CA LEU A 357 -27.77 15.88 24.43
C LEU A 357 -26.43 16.38 24.98
N PRO A 358 -25.29 15.83 24.50
CA PRO A 358 -23.95 16.30 24.87
C PRO A 358 -23.68 17.69 24.29
N GLU A 359 -22.48 18.24 24.51
CA GLU A 359 -22.10 19.55 23.97
C GLU A 359 -22.09 19.57 22.43
N ALA A 360 -21.57 18.52 21.80
CA ALA A 360 -21.54 18.36 20.35
C ALA A 360 -22.57 17.31 19.91
N PHE A 361 -23.55 17.72 19.12
CA PHE A 361 -24.63 16.88 18.61
C PHE A 361 -25.18 17.45 17.30
N ALA A 362 -25.88 16.61 16.55
CA ALA A 362 -26.79 17.05 15.50
C ALA A 362 -28.13 16.31 15.61
N VAL A 363 -29.24 17.01 15.41
CA VAL A 363 -30.58 16.42 15.37
C VAL A 363 -31.19 16.71 14.01
N GLN A 364 -31.71 15.68 13.34
CA GLN A 364 -32.51 15.81 12.13
C GLN A 364 -33.97 15.49 12.43
N ILE A 365 -34.87 16.41 12.09
CA ILE A 365 -36.32 16.21 12.10
C ILE A 365 -36.80 16.23 10.66
N ALA A 366 -37.10 15.06 10.11
CA ALA A 366 -37.47 14.89 8.71
C ALA A 366 -38.83 14.22 8.55
N PRO A 367 -39.57 14.47 7.47
CA PRO A 367 -40.74 13.65 7.13
C PRO A 367 -40.27 12.20 6.87
N GLY A 368 -40.85 11.24 7.60
CA GLY A 368 -40.65 9.81 7.36
C GLY A 368 -41.74 9.20 6.46
N THR A 369 -42.98 9.66 6.62
CA THR A 369 -44.11 9.39 5.71
C THR A 369 -44.99 10.65 5.65
N ALA A 370 -46.01 10.67 4.78
CA ALA A 370 -46.93 11.81 4.68
C ALA A 370 -47.58 12.23 6.02
N SER A 371 -47.69 11.31 7.00
CA SER A 371 -48.30 11.56 8.31
C SER A 371 -47.36 11.32 9.50
N ARG A 372 -46.05 11.09 9.26
CA ARG A 372 -45.10 10.77 10.35
C ARG A 372 -43.79 11.50 10.15
N TRP A 373 -43.29 12.09 11.24
CA TRP A 373 -41.96 12.65 11.34
C TRP A 373 -40.99 11.62 11.94
N THR A 374 -39.75 11.65 11.46
CA THR A 374 -38.63 10.90 11.99
C THR A 374 -37.69 11.89 12.65
N VAL A 375 -37.30 11.59 13.89
CA VAL A 375 -36.30 12.35 14.64
C VAL A 375 -35.07 11.46 14.75
N ARG A 376 -33.94 11.95 14.27
CA ARG A 376 -32.64 11.26 14.35
C ARG A 376 -31.68 12.12 15.15
N THR A 377 -31.08 11.52 16.17
CA THR A 377 -30.10 12.18 17.02
C THR A 377 -28.73 11.59 16.75
N HIS A 378 -27.79 12.44 16.40
CA HIS A 378 -26.41 12.10 16.08
C HIS A 378 -25.52 12.64 17.20
N VAL A 379 -24.82 11.72 17.88
CA VAL A 379 -23.90 12.02 18.98
C VAL A 379 -22.55 11.39 18.72
N GLU A 380 -21.56 11.79 19.53
CA GLU A 380 -20.20 11.26 19.48
C GLU A 380 -19.60 11.28 18.06
N GLN A 381 -19.20 10.13 17.53
CA GLN A 381 -18.54 9.99 16.23
C GLN A 381 -19.50 10.11 15.04
N HIS A 382 -20.81 10.20 15.30
CA HIS A 382 -21.82 10.38 14.26
C HIS A 382 -22.21 11.85 14.06
N VAL A 383 -21.70 12.76 14.90
CA VAL A 383 -21.87 14.21 14.70
C VAL A 383 -21.09 14.62 13.45
N PRO A 384 -21.74 15.22 12.43
CA PRO A 384 -21.09 15.57 11.16
C PRO A 384 -19.80 16.38 11.35
N ALA A 385 -19.80 17.38 12.24
CA ALA A 385 -18.60 18.18 12.49
C ALA A 385 -17.47 17.40 13.18
N ARG A 386 -17.80 16.38 13.99
CA ARG A 386 -16.77 15.53 14.60
C ARG A 386 -16.22 14.54 13.57
N GLN A 387 -17.07 14.00 12.69
CA GLN A 387 -16.67 13.13 11.58
C GLN A 387 -15.62 13.79 10.70
N VAL A 388 -15.90 15.00 10.21
CA VAL A 388 -14.99 15.72 9.31
C VAL A 388 -13.65 16.06 9.97
N ARG A 389 -13.64 16.35 11.28
CA ARG A 389 -12.39 16.58 12.03
C ARG A 389 -11.56 15.33 12.17
N ILE A 390 -12.20 14.18 12.41
CA ILE A 390 -11.53 12.87 12.45
C ILE A 390 -10.96 12.53 11.06
N GLN A 391 -11.73 12.73 10.00
CA GLN A 391 -11.26 12.53 8.62
C GLN A 391 -10.05 13.43 8.30
N ALA A 392 -10.11 14.72 8.68
CA ALA A 392 -9.00 15.66 8.49
C ALA A 392 -7.72 15.22 9.21
N ALA A 393 -7.85 14.77 10.46
CA ALA A 393 -6.72 14.25 11.23
C ALA A 393 -6.11 12.99 10.59
N ARG A 394 -6.96 12.05 10.15
CA ARG A 394 -6.55 10.82 9.47
C ARG A 394 -5.87 11.10 8.14
N LEU A 395 -6.41 12.02 7.33
CA LEU A 395 -5.80 12.40 6.06
C LEU A 395 -4.42 13.03 6.30
N LYS A 396 -4.31 13.93 7.28
CA LYS A 396 -3.02 14.54 7.65
C LYS A 396 -1.97 13.50 8.02
N GLU A 397 -2.33 12.52 8.85
CA GLU A 397 -1.42 11.43 9.24
C GLU A 397 -1.04 10.57 8.02
N HIS A 398 -2.00 10.23 7.18
CA HIS A 398 -1.77 9.46 5.96
C HIS A 398 -0.81 10.16 5.00
N LEU A 399 -0.99 11.46 4.76
CA LEU A 399 -0.09 12.28 3.92
C LEU A 399 1.32 12.35 4.51
N ALA A 400 1.44 12.55 5.84
CA ALA A 400 2.74 12.61 6.51
C ALA A 400 3.54 11.30 6.34
N LEU A 401 2.87 10.14 6.41
CA LEU A 401 3.50 8.84 6.22
C LEU A 401 3.99 8.60 4.79
N GLN A 402 3.33 9.22 3.81
CA GLN A 402 3.77 9.19 2.41
C GLN A 402 4.84 10.25 2.09
N GLY A 403 5.26 11.04 3.08
CA GLY A 403 6.21 12.13 2.87
C GLY A 403 5.62 13.31 2.10
N LEU A 404 4.28 13.42 2.04
CA LEU A 404 3.57 14.46 1.33
C LEU A 404 3.32 15.70 2.21
N PRO A 405 3.09 16.88 1.58
CA PRO A 405 2.74 18.10 2.29
C PRO A 405 1.49 17.94 3.17
N THR A 406 1.52 18.54 4.36
CA THR A 406 0.42 18.46 5.32
C THR A 406 -0.12 19.85 5.68
N PRO A 407 -0.85 20.50 4.76
CA PRO A 407 -1.44 21.80 5.05
C PRO A 407 -2.43 21.69 6.21
N TRP A 408 -2.77 22.84 6.80
CA TRP A 408 -3.93 22.90 7.68
C TRP A 408 -5.21 22.66 6.87
N PHE A 409 -5.97 21.63 7.25
CA PHE A 409 -7.27 21.34 6.68
C PHE A 409 -8.35 22.05 7.50
N GLU A 410 -8.93 23.10 6.92
CA GLU A 410 -10.18 23.64 7.42
C GLU A 410 -11.28 22.58 7.26
N THR A 411 -12.25 22.58 8.15
CA THR A 411 -13.34 21.60 8.12
C THR A 411 -14.68 22.29 8.03
N ALA A 412 -15.58 21.71 7.24
CA ALA A 412 -16.93 22.19 7.08
C ALA A 412 -17.94 21.04 6.97
N VAL A 413 -19.18 21.34 7.35
CA VAL A 413 -20.36 20.52 7.09
C VAL A 413 -21.27 21.30 6.14
N LEU A 414 -21.68 20.67 5.05
CA LEU A 414 -22.61 21.24 4.09
C LEU A 414 -23.92 20.44 4.11
N TYR A 415 -25.00 21.08 4.58
CA TYR A 415 -26.35 20.55 4.40
C TYR A 415 -26.87 20.97 3.02
N SER A 416 -26.91 20.03 2.08
CA SER A 416 -27.06 20.29 0.64
C SER A 416 -28.47 20.05 0.09
N HIS A 417 -29.40 19.53 0.88
CA HIS A 417 -30.78 19.31 0.42
C HIS A 417 -31.52 20.65 0.25
N PRO A 418 -32.26 20.88 -0.85
CA PRO A 418 -32.92 22.17 -1.11
C PRO A 418 -33.97 22.55 -0.05
N ASP A 419 -34.70 21.55 0.47
CA ASP A 419 -35.72 21.77 1.52
C ASP A 419 -35.18 21.68 2.95
N VAL A 420 -33.86 21.73 3.15
CA VAL A 420 -33.30 21.72 4.51
C VAL A 420 -33.39 23.09 5.15
N ARG A 421 -33.68 23.12 6.44
CA ARG A 421 -33.54 24.30 7.28
C ARG A 421 -32.65 23.97 8.47
N THR A 422 -31.49 24.62 8.51
CA THR A 422 -30.48 24.37 9.56
C THR A 422 -30.50 25.47 10.60
N TYR A 423 -30.39 25.07 11.86
CA TYR A 423 -30.13 25.93 13.01
C TYR A 423 -28.79 25.54 13.61
N ALA A 424 -27.78 26.39 13.40
CA ALA A 424 -26.40 26.16 13.84
C ALA A 424 -25.76 27.49 14.27
N PRO A 425 -24.75 27.47 15.16
CA PRO A 425 -23.99 28.66 15.57
C PRO A 425 -23.03 29.19 14.48
N GLY A 426 -23.09 28.67 13.24
CA GLY A 426 -22.15 28.93 12.13
C GLY A 426 -20.80 28.21 12.28
N TRP A 427 -20.34 27.98 13.52
CA TRP A 427 -19.14 27.19 13.84
C TRP A 427 -19.40 26.25 15.00
N GLN A 428 -19.13 24.96 14.83
CA GLN A 428 -19.23 23.96 15.90
C GLN A 428 -17.84 23.52 16.40
N GLY A 429 -17.71 23.36 17.71
CA GLY A 429 -16.45 23.02 18.39
C GLY A 429 -15.72 24.25 18.92
N THR A 430 -14.62 24.00 19.63
CA THR A 430 -13.85 25.04 20.33
C THR A 430 -12.43 25.19 19.77
N GLY A 431 -11.84 26.37 19.97
CA GLY A 431 -10.46 26.66 19.56
C GLY A 431 -10.27 26.76 18.04
N ALA A 432 -9.04 26.47 17.60
CA ALA A 432 -8.64 26.59 16.19
C ALA A 432 -9.20 25.47 15.30
N ALA A 433 -9.52 24.30 15.87
CA ALA A 433 -10.05 23.14 15.15
C ALA A 433 -11.59 23.09 15.13
N ARG A 434 -12.23 24.26 15.00
CA ARG A 434 -13.68 24.39 14.85
C ARG A 434 -14.10 24.09 13.41
N THR A 435 -15.32 23.59 13.25
CA THR A 435 -15.89 23.20 11.95
C THR A 435 -16.97 24.18 11.55
N ARG A 436 -16.94 24.66 10.31
CA ARG A 436 -17.96 25.56 9.78
C ARG A 436 -19.22 24.78 9.43
N ILE A 437 -20.39 25.29 9.79
CA ILE A 437 -21.68 24.68 9.43
C ILE A 437 -22.35 25.58 8.40
N MET A 438 -22.73 25.02 7.25
CA MET A 438 -23.26 25.76 6.11
C MET A 438 -24.49 25.07 5.53
N THR A 439 -25.39 25.89 4.99
CA THR A 439 -26.62 25.46 4.35
C THR A 439 -26.77 26.12 2.98
N GLY A 440 -26.88 25.30 1.94
CA GLY A 440 -27.10 25.78 0.58
C GLY A 440 -25.93 26.59 0.00
N LEU A 441 -26.23 27.26 -1.13
CA LEU A 441 -25.23 27.90 -1.98
C LEU A 441 -24.67 29.21 -1.40
N ASP A 442 -25.53 30.05 -0.82
CA ASP A 442 -25.14 31.40 -0.38
C ASP A 442 -24.15 31.34 0.79
N GLU A 443 -24.46 30.56 1.84
CA GLU A 443 -23.57 30.39 2.99
C GLU A 443 -22.24 29.72 2.61
N LEU A 444 -22.27 28.79 1.65
CA LEU A 444 -21.07 28.17 1.09
C LEU A 444 -20.22 29.19 0.32
N THR A 445 -20.85 30.03 -0.51
CA THR A 445 -20.16 31.09 -1.27
C THR A 445 -19.49 32.08 -0.33
N ASP A 446 -20.20 32.53 0.71
CA ASP A 446 -19.65 33.42 1.74
C ASP A 446 -18.47 32.77 2.49
N ALA A 447 -18.60 31.48 2.80
CA ALA A 447 -17.53 30.74 3.46
C ALA A 447 -16.27 30.59 2.62
N LEU A 448 -16.43 30.36 1.32
CA LEU A 448 -15.32 30.29 0.36
C LEU A 448 -14.69 31.68 0.13
N ALA A 449 -15.51 32.74 0.07
CA ALA A 449 -15.02 34.10 -0.01
C ALA A 449 -14.22 34.51 1.24
N ASP A 450 -14.65 34.06 2.43
CA ASP A 450 -13.88 34.22 3.67
C ASP A 450 -12.55 33.49 3.62
N LEU A 451 -12.52 32.25 3.10
CA LEU A 451 -11.28 31.49 2.94
C LEU A 451 -10.28 32.25 2.07
N ALA A 452 -10.75 32.83 0.95
CA ALA A 452 -9.91 33.60 0.04
C ALA A 452 -9.33 34.90 0.65
N ARG A 453 -9.98 35.45 1.69
CA ARG A 453 -9.55 36.68 2.37
C ARG A 453 -8.54 36.45 3.50
N ARG A 454 -8.33 35.22 3.96
CA ARG A 454 -7.48 34.94 5.12
C ARG A 454 -6.00 35.09 4.78
N PRO A 455 -5.23 35.91 5.53
CA PRO A 455 -3.78 35.95 5.40
C PRO A 455 -3.15 34.70 6.06
N GLY A 456 -2.27 33.99 5.35
CA GLY A 456 -1.31 33.07 5.98
C GLY A 456 -1.52 31.56 5.81
N THR A 457 -2.48 31.10 5.00
CA THR A 457 -2.66 29.65 4.72
C THR A 457 -2.38 29.30 3.26
N THR A 458 -1.35 29.93 2.66
CA THR A 458 -0.98 29.63 1.28
C THR A 458 -0.34 28.26 1.18
N ILE A 459 -0.89 27.41 0.30
CA ILE A 459 -0.24 26.15 -0.10
C ILE A 459 0.78 26.52 -1.17
N GLU A 460 2.05 26.18 -0.94
CA GLU A 460 3.12 26.39 -1.93
C GLU A 460 2.84 25.63 -3.23
N GLU A 461 3.33 26.13 -4.36
CA GLU A 461 2.98 25.58 -5.68
C GLU A 461 3.47 24.14 -5.88
N ASP A 462 4.62 23.79 -5.31
CA ASP A 462 5.09 22.40 -5.33
C ASP A 462 4.22 21.50 -4.45
N ALA A 463 3.87 21.96 -3.25
CA ALA A 463 2.97 21.23 -2.36
C ALA A 463 1.58 21.04 -2.98
N TRP A 464 1.10 22.05 -3.70
CA TRP A 464 -0.13 21.99 -4.47
C TRP A 464 -0.10 20.90 -5.55
N ARG A 465 0.99 20.84 -6.32
CA ARG A 465 1.17 19.87 -7.40
C ARG A 465 1.21 18.44 -6.87
N GLU A 466 1.95 18.21 -5.79
CA GLU A 466 2.04 16.91 -5.13
C GLU A 466 0.69 16.45 -4.58
N LEU A 467 -0.02 17.34 -3.87
CA LEU A 467 -1.35 17.03 -3.34
C LEU A 467 -2.38 16.77 -4.44
N SER A 468 -2.36 17.55 -5.51
CA SER A 468 -3.26 17.34 -6.66
C SER A 468 -2.98 15.99 -7.34
N GLY A 469 -1.70 15.62 -7.48
CA GLY A 469 -1.28 14.32 -7.99
C GLY A 469 -1.72 13.16 -7.10
N PHE A 470 -1.58 13.30 -5.78
CA PHE A 470 -2.09 12.34 -4.80
C PHE A 470 -3.59 12.14 -4.95
N LEU A 471 -4.38 13.22 -5.03
CA LEU A 471 -5.84 13.12 -5.13
C LEU A 471 -6.30 12.44 -6.42
N ALA A 472 -5.62 12.69 -7.53
CA ALA A 472 -5.89 11.97 -8.78
C ALA A 472 -5.63 10.45 -8.66
N GLY A 473 -4.73 10.04 -7.76
CA GLY A 473 -4.44 8.64 -7.46
C GLY A 473 -5.44 7.98 -6.48
N CYS A 474 -6.21 8.75 -5.71
CA CYS A 474 -7.13 8.24 -4.67
C CYS A 474 -8.51 7.78 -5.17
N GLY A 475 -8.69 7.62 -6.48
CA GLY A 475 -9.94 7.12 -7.08
C GLY A 475 -11.14 8.08 -7.02
N GLY A 476 -10.98 9.27 -6.44
CA GLY A 476 -12.02 10.31 -6.43
C GLY A 476 -12.16 11.03 -7.77
N HIS A 477 -13.30 11.67 -8.02
CA HIS A 477 -13.46 12.61 -9.14
C HIS A 477 -12.70 13.89 -8.82
N VAL A 478 -11.70 14.23 -9.63
CA VAL A 478 -10.86 15.42 -9.42
C VAL A 478 -11.03 16.36 -10.61
N GLU A 479 -11.44 17.60 -10.35
CA GLU A 479 -11.60 18.61 -11.38
C GLU A 479 -11.11 20.00 -10.94
N PRO A 480 -10.63 20.83 -11.88
CA PRO A 480 -10.42 22.23 -11.60
C PRO A 480 -11.76 22.95 -11.40
N VAL A 481 -11.83 23.84 -10.41
CA VAL A 481 -13.02 24.66 -10.10
C VAL A 481 -12.70 26.15 -10.04
N GLY A 482 -13.74 26.97 -10.15
CA GLY A 482 -13.63 28.42 -10.15
C GLY A 482 -13.17 29.00 -11.50
N PRO A 483 -12.75 30.28 -11.52
CA PRO A 483 -12.29 30.92 -12.74
C PRO A 483 -11.04 30.22 -13.29
N ILE A 484 -11.12 29.73 -14.53
CA ILE A 484 -9.93 29.24 -15.26
C ILE A 484 -9.08 30.46 -15.56
N ARG A 485 -7.85 30.49 -15.04
CA ARG A 485 -6.87 31.50 -15.46
C ARG A 485 -6.60 31.29 -16.94
N ALA A 486 -6.97 32.27 -17.76
CA ALA A 486 -6.69 32.32 -19.18
C ALA A 486 -5.18 32.40 -19.45
#